data_AF-A0A6I5WW47-F1
#
_entry.id   AF-A0A6I5WW47-F1
#
_cell.length_a   1.000
_cell.length_b   1.000
_cell.length_c   1.000
_cell.angle_alpha   90.00
_cell.angle_beta   90.00
_cell.angle_gamma   90.00
#
_symmetry.space_group_name_H-M   'P 1'
#
loop_
_entity.id
_entity.type
_entity.pdbx_description
1 polymer ?
#
loop_
_entity_poly.entity_id
_entity_poly.type
_entity_poly.pdbx_seq_one_letter_code
_entity_poly.pdbx_strand_id
1 'polypeptide(L)' 'MSLHDVLRESFDPTQSHVKFGRKVLNGGSHLCAENYCRRFRPAARHPETIDTSTSHIGFRCVKR' A
#
# COMPACT_ATOMS: atom_id res chain seq x y z
N MET A 1 11.95 9.65 -8.70
CA MET A 1 11.40 9.83 -7.33
C MET A 1 12.49 9.43 -6.36
N SER A 2 12.99 10.37 -5.55
CA SER A 2 14.01 10.08 -4.54
C SER A 2 13.36 9.41 -3.31
N LEU A 3 14.09 8.56 -2.60
CA LEU A 3 13.65 7.91 -1.35
C LEU A 3 13.14 8.92 -0.31
N HIS A 4 13.73 10.12 -0.28
CA HIS A 4 13.31 11.23 0.57
C HIS A 4 11.92 11.77 0.22
N ASP A 5 11.55 11.77 -1.05
CA ASP A 5 10.25 12.29 -1.51
C ASP A 5 9.12 11.35 -1.06
N VAL A 6 9.36 10.04 -1.14
CA VAL A 6 8.37 9.03 -0.74
C VAL A 6 8.06 9.12 0.75
N LEU A 7 9.08 9.31 1.60
CA LEU A 7 8.89 9.49 3.04
C LEU A 7 8.01 10.70 3.38
N ARG A 8 8.20 11.81 2.65
CA ARG A 8 7.40 13.03 2.83
C ARG A 8 5.94 12.82 2.39
N GLU A 9 5.72 12.13 1.28
CA GLU A 9 4.39 11.85 0.74
C GLU A 9 3.60 10.80 1.54
N SER A 10 4.30 9.94 2.27
CA SER A 10 3.73 8.76 2.96
C SER A 10 3.58 8.95 4.47
N PHE A 11 3.60 10.19 4.95
CA PHE A 11 3.50 10.53 6.37
C PHE A 11 2.08 10.27 6.93
N ASP A 12 2.01 9.44 7.96
CA ASP A 12 0.80 9.24 8.78
C ASP A 12 1.00 9.93 10.14
N PRO A 13 0.21 10.98 10.47
CA PRO A 13 0.38 11.73 11.71
C PRO A 13 0.12 10.89 12.97
N THR A 14 -0.64 9.79 12.84
CA THR A 14 -0.93 8.88 13.96
C THR A 14 0.17 7.83 14.18
N GLN A 15 1.08 7.67 13.22
CA GLN A 15 2.20 6.72 13.26
C GLN A 15 3.54 7.40 13.04
N SER A 16 3.80 8.49 13.77
CA SER A 16 5.02 9.31 13.65
C SER A 16 6.34 8.56 13.92
N HIS A 17 6.29 7.42 14.61
CA HIS A 17 7.44 6.55 14.87
C HIS A 17 7.86 5.73 13.64
N VAL A 18 6.97 5.56 12.65
CA VAL A 18 7.26 4.82 11.42
C VAL A 18 7.98 5.72 10.43
N LYS A 19 9.29 5.51 10.29
CA LYS A 19 10.18 6.34 9.45
C LYS A 19 10.58 5.70 8.12
N PHE A 20 9.87 4.68 7.66
CA PHE A 20 10.08 4.06 6.34
C PHE A 20 8.93 4.37 5.39
N GLY A 21 9.26 4.50 4.10
CA GLY A 21 8.29 4.82 3.06
C GLY A 21 7.29 3.69 2.87
N ARG A 22 5.99 4.02 2.92
CA ARG A 22 4.89 3.08 2.63
C ARG A 22 3.97 3.64 1.57
N LYS A 23 3.32 2.79 0.78
CA LYS A 23 2.25 3.23 -0.14
C LYS A 23 0.99 2.41 0.13
N VAL A 24 -0.16 3.00 -0.20
CA VAL A 24 -1.46 2.36 0.00
C VAL A 24 -1.74 1.41 -1.16
N LEU A 25 -2.03 0.16 -0.81
CA LEU A 25 -2.54 -0.86 -1.71
C LEU A 25 -4.07 -0.90 -1.63
N ASN A 26 -4.71 -1.08 -2.79
CA ASN A 26 -6.15 -1.19 -2.95
C ASN A 26 -6.51 -2.39 -3.85
N GLY A 27 -7.72 -2.91 -3.71
CA GLY A 27 -8.28 -3.94 -4.60
C GLY A 27 -8.06 -5.39 -4.18
N GLY A 28 -7.16 -5.65 -3.23
CA GLY A 28 -6.83 -7.01 -2.79
C GLY A 28 -6.10 -7.83 -3.85
N SER A 29 -6.04 -9.13 -3.65
CA SER A 29 -5.36 -10.07 -4.56
C SER A 29 -6.13 -11.39 -4.67
N HIS A 30 -5.65 -12.29 -5.53
CA HIS A 30 -6.21 -13.64 -5.68
C HIS A 30 -6.12 -14.52 -4.42
N LEU A 31 -5.41 -14.06 -3.38
CA LEU A 31 -5.32 -14.75 -2.08
C LEU A 31 -6.40 -14.31 -1.08
N CYS A 32 -7.18 -13.27 -1.39
CA CYS A 32 -8.22 -12.78 -0.49
C CYS A 32 -9.43 -13.73 -0.46
N ALA A 33 -10.02 -13.92 0.71
CA ALA A 33 -11.19 -14.77 0.92
C ALA A 33 -12.21 -14.11 1.87
N GLU A 34 -13.44 -14.64 1.96
CA GLU A 34 -14.43 -14.10 2.92
C GLU A 34 -14.06 -14.43 4.37
N ASN A 35 -13.47 -15.61 4.60
CA ASN A 35 -12.99 -16.03 5.92
C ASN A 35 -11.63 -15.41 6.29
N TYR A 36 -10.96 -14.68 5.38
CA TYR A 36 -9.65 -14.11 5.63
C TYR A 36 -9.36 -12.83 4.83
N CYS A 37 -8.79 -11.82 5.48
CA CYS A 37 -8.34 -10.55 4.88
C CYS A 37 -9.48 -9.65 4.32
N ARG A 38 -10.41 -10.17 3.50
CA ARG A 38 -11.57 -9.44 2.93
C ARG A 38 -11.22 -8.10 2.25
N ARG A 39 -9.99 -7.97 1.74
CA ARG A 39 -9.48 -6.73 1.14
C ARG A 39 -9.82 -6.53 -0.33
N PHE A 40 -10.55 -7.46 -0.95
CA PHE A 40 -11.12 -7.29 -2.29
C PHE A 40 -12.20 -6.18 -2.36
N ARG A 41 -12.68 -5.71 -1.20
CA ARG A 41 -13.69 -4.64 -1.12
C ARG A 41 -13.12 -3.30 -1.61
N PRO A 42 -13.87 -2.51 -2.40
CA PRO A 42 -13.39 -1.21 -2.91
C PRO A 42 -12.91 -0.21 -1.83
N ALA A 43 -13.50 -0.28 -0.63
CA ALA A 43 -13.13 0.59 0.48
C ALA A 43 -11.89 0.11 1.27
N ALA A 44 -11.40 -1.11 1.03
CA ALA A 44 -10.26 -1.66 1.75
C ALA A 44 -8.97 -0.96 1.31
N ARG A 45 -8.15 -0.58 2.30
CA ARG A 45 -6.84 0.07 2.11
C ARG A 45 -5.83 -0.62 3.00
N HIS A 46 -4.63 -0.90 2.48
CA HIS A 46 -3.54 -1.46 3.28
C HIS A 46 -2.23 -0.72 3.03
N PRO A 47 -1.51 -0.28 4.08
CA PRO A 47 -0.18 0.28 3.91
C PRO A 47 0.85 -0.85 3.75
N GLU A 48 1.70 -0.76 2.73
CA GLU A 48 2.83 -1.68 2.51
C GLU A 48 4.11 -0.88 2.27
N THR A 49 5.26 -1.42 2.68
CA THR A 49 6.54 -0.74 2.48
C THR A 49 6.94 -0.73 1.00
N ILE A 50 7.64 0.32 0.56
CA ILE A 50 7.99 0.48 -0.86
C ILE A 50 9.10 -0.46 -1.35
N ASP A 51 9.85 -1.03 -0.41
CA ASP A 51 10.93 -1.98 -0.63
C ASP A 51 10.43 -3.44 -0.62
N THR A 52 9.18 -3.68 -0.22
CA THR A 52 8.58 -5.01 -0.25
C THR A 52 8.05 -5.33 -1.65
N SER A 53 8.43 -6.50 -2.16
CA SER A 53 7.84 -7.08 -3.36
C SER A 53 7.29 -8.47 -3.05
N THR A 54 6.09 -8.75 -3.56
CA THR A 54 5.47 -10.07 -3.47
C THR A 54 4.74 -10.36 -4.77
N SER A 55 4.50 -11.65 -5.04
CA SER A 55 3.86 -12.12 -6.28
C SER A 55 2.43 -11.64 -6.51
N HIS A 56 1.77 -11.12 -5.47
CA HIS A 56 0.34 -10.77 -5.49
C HIS A 56 0.10 -9.25 -5.32
N ILE A 57 1.15 -8.44 -5.42
CA ILE A 57 1.10 -6.98 -5.36
C ILE A 57 1.63 -6.41 -6.68
N GLY A 58 0.86 -5.50 -7.28
CA GLY A 58 1.22 -4.80 -8.51
C GLY A 58 0.67 -3.38 -8.54
N PHE A 59 0.83 -2.68 -9.67
CA PHE A 59 0.35 -1.32 -9.85
C PHE A 59 -0.27 -1.11 -11.24
N ARG A 60 -1.10 -0.07 -11.37
CA ARG A 60 -1.66 0.38 -12.64
C ARG A 60 -1.32 1.85 -12.86
N CYS A 61 -0.84 2.18 -14.06
CA CYS A 61 -0.64 3.56 -14.47
C CYS A 61 -1.97 4.24 -14.82
N VAL A 62 -2.07 5.53 -14.54
CA VAL A 62 -3.21 6.36 -14.93
C VAL A 62 -2.67 7.66 -15.53
N LYS A 63 -3.22 8.06 -16.68
CA LYS A 63 -3.00 9.40 -17.24
C LYS A 63 -4.25 10.24 -16.95
N ARG A 64 -4.05 11.48 -16.53
CA ARG A 64 -5.11 12.48 -16.36
C ARG A 64 -5.34 13.25 -17.65
#